data_AF-A0A7R9I2P0-F1
#
_entry.id   AF-A0A7R9I2P0-F1
#
_cell.length_a   1.000
_cell.length_b   1.000
_cell.length_c   1.000
_cell.angle_alpha   90.00
_cell.angle_beta   90.00
_cell.angle_gamma   90.00
#
_symmetry.space_group_name_H-M   'P 1'
#
loop_
_entity.id
_entity.type
_entity.pdbx_description
1 polymer ?
#
loop_
_entity_poly.entity_id
_entity_poly.type
_entity_poly.pdbx_seq_one_letter_code
_entity_poly.pdbx_strand_id
1 'polypeptide(L)'
;MFFIHLQTEKVKAFKCGTFGASSLRERHLATGDFDGNLNIWNVDDTTSPVYSAAAHKEIINCIDGVGGPMIGSGAPELVTGSRDGSVKVWDPRQKGKPVATMEPAAGEDRRDCWAVTFGNSYNSEERVVCAGYDNGDIKMFDLRMMTLRWEINVKNGVCGLEFDRKNIEMNKLVATTLESKFFIFDVRTQHPKKGFSYLSEKVCVFARCLGMKVLKPKLQETDFNLPLIEPGVPIKPQKIADVKKLLTLHFGEEWEMMADLKFYREIIQRRETTEDQSEDELEGGIMEDIEDF
;
A
#
# COMPACT_ATOMS: atom_id res chain seq x y z
N MET A 1 -30.97 -16.92 -18.24
CA MET A 1 -29.73 -16.46 -17.59
C MET A 1 -28.81 -15.97 -18.70
N PHE A 2 -28.88 -14.68 -19.05
CA PHE A 2 -28.07 -14.11 -20.13
C PHE A 2 -26.78 -13.56 -19.52
N PHE A 3 -25.69 -14.32 -19.62
CA PHE A 3 -24.35 -13.77 -19.41
C PHE A 3 -23.97 -12.98 -20.65
N ILE A 4 -23.72 -11.69 -20.47
CA ILE A 4 -23.36 -10.76 -21.55
C ILE A 4 -21.94 -11.12 -22.02
N HIS A 5 -21.81 -11.80 -23.17
CA HIS A 5 -20.53 -12.01 -23.87
C HIS A 5 -20.21 -10.78 -24.74
N LEU A 6 -19.96 -9.63 -24.12
CA LEU A 6 -19.36 -8.51 -24.86
C LEU A 6 -17.83 -8.72 -24.83
N GLN A 7 -17.32 -9.48 -25.80
CA GLN A 7 -15.88 -9.62 -26.04
C GLN A 7 -15.47 -8.63 -27.13
N THR A 8 -14.46 -7.81 -26.84
CA THR A 8 -13.85 -6.92 -27.83
C THR A 8 -12.36 -7.17 -27.84
N GLU A 9 -11.81 -7.42 -29.02
CA GLU A 9 -10.38 -7.62 -29.21
C GLU A 9 -9.71 -6.33 -29.67
N LYS A 10 -8.47 -6.14 -29.24
CA LYS A 10 -7.64 -4.99 -29.59
C LYS A 10 -6.38 -5.47 -30.27
N VAL A 11 -5.95 -4.72 -31.27
CA VAL A 11 -4.75 -5.05 -32.08
C VAL A 11 -3.49 -5.05 -31.21
N LYS A 12 -3.43 -4.15 -30.23
CA LYS A 12 -2.30 -3.99 -29.32
C LYS A 12 -2.54 -4.73 -28.02
N ALA A 13 -1.51 -5.43 -27.54
CA ALA A 13 -1.53 -6.10 -26.26
C ALA A 13 -1.48 -5.09 -25.11
N PHE A 14 -2.33 -5.26 -24.10
CA PHE A 14 -2.25 -4.48 -22.87
C PHE A 14 -1.27 -5.12 -21.89
N LYS A 15 -0.41 -4.30 -21.29
CA LYS A 15 0.55 -4.74 -20.26
C LYS A 15 0.04 -4.50 -18.85
N CYS A 16 -0.71 -3.42 -18.64
CA CYS A 16 -1.21 -3.01 -17.34
C CYS A 16 -2.49 -2.18 -17.47
N GLY A 17 -3.26 -2.07 -16.39
CA GLY A 17 -4.45 -1.23 -16.36
C GLY A 17 -4.91 -0.88 -14.95
N THR A 18 -5.70 0.19 -14.83
CA THR A 18 -6.22 0.70 -13.55
C THR A 18 -7.56 1.41 -13.73
N PHE A 19 -8.41 1.32 -12.69
CA PHE A 19 -9.62 2.14 -12.53
C PHE A 19 -9.38 3.32 -11.58
N GLY A 20 -8.15 3.51 -11.08
CA GLY A 20 -7.87 4.41 -9.96
C GLY A 20 -8.16 5.89 -10.20
N ALA A 21 -8.21 6.32 -11.47
CA ALA A 21 -8.59 7.68 -11.86
C ALA A 21 -10.07 7.81 -12.28
N SER A 22 -10.82 6.71 -12.30
CA SER A 22 -12.21 6.69 -12.76
C SER A 22 -13.19 6.93 -11.62
N SER A 23 -14.29 7.62 -11.93
CA SER A 23 -15.47 7.61 -11.08
C SER A 23 -16.21 6.26 -11.15
N LEU A 24 -17.00 5.93 -10.11
CA LEU A 24 -17.86 4.74 -10.12
C LEU A 24 -18.94 4.77 -11.19
N ARG A 25 -19.32 5.97 -11.63
CA ARG A 25 -20.36 6.16 -12.63
C ARG A 25 -19.83 5.91 -14.03
N GLU A 26 -18.63 6.42 -14.32
CA GLU A 26 -18.02 6.31 -15.65
C GLU A 26 -17.36 4.95 -15.91
N ARG A 27 -16.83 4.31 -14.86
CA ARG A 27 -16.20 2.97 -14.96
C ARG A 27 -15.18 2.87 -16.09
N HIS A 28 -14.34 3.88 -16.21
CA HIS A 28 -13.32 3.96 -17.23
C HIS A 28 -12.07 3.16 -16.84
N LEU A 29 -11.62 2.29 -17.73
CA LEU A 29 -10.40 1.50 -17.57
C LEU A 29 -9.25 2.21 -18.29
N ALA A 30 -8.27 2.70 -17.54
CA ALA A 30 -7.00 3.15 -18.11
C ALA A 30 -6.09 1.94 -18.37
N THR A 31 -5.39 1.93 -19.49
CA THR A 31 -4.52 0.84 -19.94
C THR A 31 -3.23 1.40 -20.53
N GLY A 32 -2.12 0.69 -20.28
CA GLY A 32 -0.85 0.89 -20.95
C GLY A 32 -0.53 -0.31 -21.85
N ASP A 33 -0.09 -0.05 -23.08
CA ASP A 33 0.23 -1.10 -24.06
C ASP A 33 1.73 -1.26 -24.33
N PHE A 34 2.05 -2.27 -25.14
CA PHE A 34 3.43 -2.63 -25.52
C PHE A 34 4.10 -1.61 -26.45
N ASP A 35 3.31 -0.75 -27.10
CA ASP A 35 3.79 0.28 -28.03
C ASP A 35 3.86 1.66 -27.36
N GLY A 36 3.77 1.73 -26.03
CA GLY A 36 3.89 2.98 -25.28
C GLY A 36 2.63 3.85 -25.26
N ASN A 37 1.46 3.32 -25.62
CA ASN A 37 0.22 4.11 -25.64
C ASN A 37 -0.58 3.97 -24.35
N LEU A 38 -1.02 5.11 -23.83
CA LEU A 38 -2.00 5.21 -22.76
C LEU A 38 -3.38 5.37 -23.38
N ASN A 39 -4.27 4.41 -23.12
CA ASN A 39 -5.67 4.47 -23.56
C ASN A 39 -6.61 4.38 -22.36
N ILE A 40 -7.67 5.18 -22.37
CA ILE A 40 -8.77 5.09 -21.41
C ILE A 40 -10.00 4.62 -22.17
N TRP A 41 -10.65 3.58 -21.65
CA TRP A 41 -11.79 2.93 -22.28
C TRP A 41 -13.03 3.09 -21.41
N ASN A 42 -14.16 3.42 -22.03
CA ASN A 42 -15.44 3.20 -21.39
C ASN A 42 -15.73 1.70 -21.41
N VAL A 43 -15.96 1.08 -20.26
CA VAL A 43 -16.25 -0.36 -20.19
C VAL A 43 -17.61 -0.70 -20.83
N ASP A 44 -18.54 0.25 -20.86
CA ASP A 44 -19.85 0.07 -21.50
C ASP A 44 -19.78 0.21 -23.03
N ASP A 45 -18.78 0.93 -23.55
CA ASP A 45 -18.51 1.06 -24.99
C ASP A 45 -16.99 1.04 -25.25
N THR A 46 -16.49 -0.15 -25.58
CA THR A 46 -15.07 -0.37 -25.83
C THR A 46 -14.69 -0.20 -27.30
N THR A 47 -15.59 0.26 -28.18
CA THR A 47 -15.30 0.38 -29.62
C THR A 47 -14.11 1.29 -29.89
N SER A 48 -14.07 2.44 -29.21
CA SER A 48 -13.00 3.43 -29.30
C SER A 48 -12.61 3.96 -27.91
N PRO A 49 -11.35 4.36 -27.71
CA PRO A 49 -10.93 4.90 -26.43
C PRO A 49 -11.47 6.33 -26.24
N VAL A 50 -11.94 6.65 -25.03
CA VAL A 50 -12.37 8.01 -24.68
C VAL A 50 -11.19 8.98 -24.56
N TYR A 51 -10.00 8.44 -24.31
CA TYR A 51 -8.73 9.15 -24.30
C TYR A 51 -7.64 8.25 -24.86
N SER A 52 -6.76 8.81 -25.70
CA SER A 52 -5.59 8.11 -26.23
C SER A 52 -4.41 9.07 -26.31
N ALA A 53 -3.23 8.61 -25.90
CA ALA A 53 -1.97 9.32 -26.04
C ALA A 53 -0.82 8.35 -26.32
N ALA A 54 0.06 8.74 -27.25
CA ALA A 54 1.38 8.13 -27.40
C ALA A 54 2.26 8.61 -26.23
N ALA A 55 2.13 7.92 -25.10
CA ALA A 55 2.65 8.36 -23.81
C ALA A 55 4.17 8.17 -23.70
N HIS A 56 4.67 7.06 -24.25
CA HIS A 56 6.04 6.59 -24.12
C HIS A 56 6.57 6.08 -25.45
N LYS A 57 7.90 5.97 -25.56
CA LYS A 57 8.57 5.44 -26.77
C LYS A 57 8.66 3.91 -26.79
N GLU A 58 8.49 3.30 -25.62
CA GLU A 58 8.54 1.86 -25.40
C GLU A 58 7.37 1.43 -24.51
N ILE A 59 7.25 0.12 -24.27
CA ILE A 59 6.22 -0.49 -23.42
C ILE A 59 5.97 0.28 -22.12
N ILE A 60 4.70 0.44 -21.76
CA ILE A 60 4.28 0.89 -20.44
C ILE A 60 4.22 -0.35 -19.54
N ASN A 61 5.18 -0.49 -18.63
CA ASN A 61 5.26 -1.65 -17.76
C ASN A 61 4.23 -1.63 -16.64
N CYS A 62 3.94 -0.44 -16.12
CA CYS A 62 3.13 -0.21 -14.95
C CYS A 62 2.32 1.08 -15.07
N ILE A 63 1.14 1.06 -14.46
CA ILE A 63 0.23 2.20 -14.40
C ILE A 63 -0.42 2.22 -13.02
N ASP A 64 -0.60 3.41 -12.48
CA ASP A 64 -1.41 3.63 -11.30
C ASP A 64 -2.34 4.83 -11.49
N GLY A 65 -3.39 4.91 -10.69
CA GLY A 65 -4.38 6.00 -10.73
C GLY A 65 -4.77 6.41 -9.33
N VAL A 66 -5.04 7.71 -9.18
CA VAL A 66 -5.56 8.31 -7.96
C VAL A 66 -6.50 9.46 -8.32
N GLY A 67 -7.42 9.78 -7.42
CA GLY A 67 -8.40 10.83 -7.65
C GLY A 67 -9.62 10.32 -8.41
N GLY A 68 -10.77 10.80 -7.99
CA GLY A 68 -12.10 10.27 -8.31
C GLY A 68 -12.95 10.28 -7.03
N PRO A 69 -14.29 10.20 -7.10
CA PRO A 69 -15.17 10.31 -5.93
C PRO A 69 -14.96 9.24 -4.84
N MET A 70 -14.07 8.27 -5.03
CA MET A 70 -13.87 7.13 -4.13
C MET A 70 -12.49 7.10 -3.42
N ILE A 71 -11.41 7.56 -4.05
CA ILE A 71 -10.04 7.39 -3.52
C ILE A 71 -9.18 8.63 -3.85
N GLY A 72 -8.67 9.27 -2.79
CA GLY A 72 -7.79 10.43 -2.89
C GLY A 72 -8.54 11.75 -2.97
N SER A 73 -7.81 12.83 -2.77
CA SER A 73 -8.32 14.20 -2.92
C SER A 73 -7.71 14.86 -4.16
N GLY A 74 -8.44 15.80 -4.75
CA GLY A 74 -8.03 16.51 -5.95
C GLY A 74 -8.50 15.85 -7.25
N ALA A 75 -7.93 16.31 -8.36
CA ALA A 75 -8.28 15.84 -9.69
C ALA A 75 -7.87 14.37 -9.93
N PRO A 76 -8.62 13.65 -10.78
CA PRO A 76 -8.22 12.32 -11.24
C PRO A 76 -6.94 12.42 -12.07
N GLU A 77 -5.93 11.64 -11.71
CA GLU A 77 -4.67 11.55 -12.44
C GLU A 77 -4.23 10.08 -12.56
N LEU A 78 -3.48 9.83 -13.64
CA LEU A 78 -2.82 8.56 -13.92
C LEU A 78 -1.32 8.77 -13.90
N VAL A 79 -0.57 7.76 -13.47
CA VAL A 79 0.88 7.71 -13.60
C VAL A 79 1.26 6.47 -14.40
N THR A 80 2.17 6.64 -15.36
CA THR A 80 2.70 5.56 -16.19
C THR A 80 4.21 5.47 -16.02
N GLY A 81 4.73 4.25 -15.89
CA GLY A 81 6.17 3.95 -15.93
C GLY A 81 6.50 3.06 -17.12
N SER A 82 7.57 3.37 -17.82
CA SER A 82 7.95 2.71 -19.08
C SER A 82 9.38 2.20 -19.08
N ARG A 83 9.63 1.26 -20.00
CA ARG A 83 10.98 0.83 -20.37
C ARG A 83 11.86 1.94 -20.95
N ASP A 84 11.25 3.01 -21.48
CA ASP A 84 12.00 4.20 -21.90
C ASP A 84 12.67 4.95 -20.74
N GLY A 85 12.39 4.52 -19.50
CA GLY A 85 12.96 5.01 -18.26
C GLY A 85 12.34 6.30 -17.74
N SER A 86 11.30 6.80 -18.40
CA SER A 86 10.51 7.92 -17.91
C SER A 86 9.30 7.45 -17.13
N VAL A 87 8.90 8.30 -16.19
CA VAL A 87 7.62 8.23 -15.49
C VAL A 87 6.84 9.49 -15.88
N LYS A 88 5.56 9.34 -16.19
CA LYS A 88 4.72 10.46 -16.63
C LYS A 88 3.41 10.47 -15.88
N VAL A 89 2.98 11.67 -15.46
CA VAL A 89 1.67 11.89 -14.83
C VAL A 89 0.74 12.52 -15.85
N TRP A 90 -0.50 12.06 -15.87
CA TRP A 90 -1.52 12.42 -16.86
C TRP A 90 -2.79 12.86 -16.16
N ASP A 91 -3.32 13.99 -16.58
CA ASP A 91 -4.70 14.36 -16.30
C ASP A 91 -5.55 13.98 -17.52
N PRO A 92 -6.51 13.04 -17.41
CA PRO A 92 -7.38 12.63 -18.52
C PRO A 92 -8.16 13.79 -19.18
N ARG A 93 -8.32 14.92 -18.47
CA ARG A 93 -8.99 16.13 -18.95
C ARG A 93 -8.08 16.96 -19.85
N GLN A 94 -6.76 16.81 -19.71
CA GLN A 94 -5.75 17.46 -20.55
C GLN A 94 -5.35 16.53 -21.70
N LYS A 95 -5.71 16.89 -22.94
CA LYS A 95 -5.44 16.04 -24.11
C LYS A 95 -3.97 16.11 -24.56
N GLY A 96 -3.38 14.94 -24.76
CA GLY A 96 -2.15 14.75 -25.54
C GLY A 96 -0.86 15.22 -24.88
N LYS A 97 -0.89 15.68 -23.62
CA LYS A 97 0.31 16.12 -22.89
C LYS A 97 0.25 15.65 -21.44
N PRO A 98 1.36 15.13 -20.89
CA PRO A 98 1.44 14.83 -19.46
C PRO A 98 1.50 16.12 -18.65
N VAL A 99 1.02 16.09 -17.41
CA VAL A 99 1.14 17.20 -16.44
C VAL A 99 2.53 17.23 -15.79
N ALA A 100 3.17 16.08 -15.67
CA ALA A 100 4.55 15.95 -15.18
C ALA A 100 5.29 14.86 -15.96
N THR A 101 6.58 15.08 -16.20
CA THR A 101 7.51 14.07 -16.73
C THR A 101 8.70 14.01 -15.81
N MET A 102 9.00 12.83 -15.29
CA MET A 102 10.20 12.52 -14.54
C MET A 102 11.05 11.61 -15.42
N GLU A 103 12.18 12.09 -15.88
CA GLU A 103 13.11 11.36 -16.74
C GLU A 103 14.56 11.65 -16.32
N PRO A 104 15.51 10.76 -16.64
CA PRO A 104 16.91 10.96 -16.32
C PRO A 104 17.45 12.25 -16.95
N ALA A 105 18.44 12.87 -16.31
CA ALA A 105 19.07 14.06 -16.88
C ALA A 105 19.80 13.70 -18.20
N ALA A 106 20.02 14.70 -19.04
CA ALA A 106 20.73 14.48 -20.30
C ALA A 106 22.13 13.89 -20.05
N GLY A 107 22.37 12.68 -20.55
CA GLY A 107 23.63 11.95 -20.37
C GLY A 107 23.63 10.92 -19.24
N GLU A 108 22.55 10.83 -18.44
CA GLU A 108 22.37 9.73 -17.50
C GLU A 108 21.83 8.47 -18.20
N ASP A 109 22.24 7.31 -17.69
CA ASP A 109 21.73 6.03 -18.15
C ASP A 109 20.23 5.91 -17.87
N ARG A 110 19.47 5.52 -18.89
CA ARG A 110 18.05 5.17 -18.72
C ARG A 110 17.94 3.82 -18.04
N ARG A 111 17.02 3.73 -17.08
CA ARG A 111 16.70 2.50 -16.34
C ARG A 111 15.27 2.12 -16.58
N ASP A 112 15.00 0.83 -16.70
CA ASP A 112 13.67 0.33 -17.03
C ASP A 112 12.75 0.50 -15.80
N CYS A 113 11.67 1.28 -15.93
CA CYS A 113 10.73 1.51 -14.84
C CYS A 113 9.72 0.36 -14.79
N TRP A 114 9.70 -0.36 -13.66
CA TRP A 114 8.90 -1.58 -13.49
C TRP A 114 7.68 -1.40 -12.59
N ALA A 115 7.72 -0.44 -11.67
CA ALA A 115 6.64 -0.19 -10.72
C ALA A 115 6.43 1.30 -10.49
N VAL A 116 5.16 1.72 -10.40
CA VAL A 116 4.77 3.08 -10.01
C VAL A 116 3.62 3.02 -9.02
N THR A 117 3.56 3.97 -8.10
CA THR A 117 2.41 4.13 -7.20
C THR A 117 2.22 5.57 -6.78
N PHE A 118 0.96 6.00 -6.70
CA PHE A 118 0.59 7.25 -6.03
C PHE A 118 0.53 7.07 -4.52
N GLY A 119 0.85 8.14 -3.79
CA GLY A 119 0.66 8.24 -2.35
C GLY A 119 0.49 9.69 -1.90
N ASN A 120 0.38 9.88 -0.58
CA ASN A 120 0.25 11.20 0.06
C ASN A 120 -0.89 12.08 -0.47
N SER A 121 -1.94 11.51 -1.07
CA SER A 121 -3.03 12.25 -1.72
C SER A 121 -4.19 12.54 -0.76
N TYR A 122 -3.88 13.10 0.41
CA TYR A 122 -4.85 13.36 1.48
C TYR A 122 -5.59 14.69 1.36
N ASN A 123 -5.11 15.60 0.51
CA ASN A 123 -5.80 16.83 0.15
C ASN A 123 -5.63 17.11 -1.35
N SER A 124 -6.14 18.25 -1.84
CA SER A 124 -6.10 18.61 -3.26
C SER A 124 -4.74 19.07 -3.79
N GLU A 125 -3.77 19.31 -2.91
CA GLU A 125 -2.45 19.89 -3.26
C GLU A 125 -1.32 18.88 -3.10
N GLU A 126 -1.41 18.01 -2.11
CA GLU A 126 -0.37 17.05 -1.73
C GLU A 126 -0.55 15.77 -2.53
N ARG A 127 0.52 15.35 -3.21
CA ARG A 127 0.58 14.10 -3.96
C ARG A 127 2.03 13.72 -4.22
N VAL A 128 2.34 12.44 -4.03
CA VAL A 128 3.66 11.89 -4.39
C VAL A 128 3.50 10.74 -5.38
N VAL A 129 4.54 10.55 -6.18
CA VAL A 129 4.71 9.38 -7.04
C VAL A 129 5.98 8.66 -6.60
N CYS A 130 5.87 7.36 -6.32
CA CYS A 130 7.04 6.49 -6.17
C CYS A 130 7.23 5.67 -7.43
N ALA A 131 8.46 5.60 -7.93
CA ALA A 131 8.86 4.83 -9.09
C ALA A 131 9.98 3.84 -8.71
N GLY A 132 9.86 2.61 -9.19
CA GLY A 132 10.81 1.53 -8.96
C GLY A 132 11.39 1.04 -10.29
N TYR A 133 12.70 0.82 -10.31
CA TYR A 133 13.46 0.49 -11.52
C TYR A 133 14.13 -0.89 -11.45
N ASP A 134 14.58 -1.37 -12.60
CA ASP A 134 15.25 -2.67 -12.81
C ASP A 134 16.53 -2.87 -12.00
N ASN A 135 17.27 -1.79 -11.73
CA ASN A 135 18.51 -1.79 -10.94
C ASN A 135 18.29 -1.71 -9.42
N GLY A 136 17.03 -1.65 -8.98
CA GLY A 136 16.67 -1.51 -7.58
C GLY A 136 16.54 -0.08 -7.09
N ASP A 137 16.61 0.93 -7.96
CA ASP A 137 16.32 2.30 -7.54
C ASP A 137 14.83 2.45 -7.21
N ILE A 138 14.56 3.15 -6.11
CA ILE A 138 13.25 3.66 -5.73
C ILE A 138 13.39 5.17 -5.63
N LYS A 139 12.66 5.90 -6.46
CA LYS A 139 12.63 7.37 -6.47
C LYS A 139 11.23 7.85 -6.11
N MET A 140 11.14 8.75 -5.14
CA MET A 140 9.91 9.39 -4.69
C MET A 140 9.91 10.85 -5.11
N PHE A 141 8.92 11.23 -5.91
CA PHE A 141 8.74 12.56 -6.44
C PHE A 141 7.57 13.25 -5.76
N ASP A 142 7.81 14.48 -5.31
CA ASP A 142 6.76 15.36 -4.79
C ASP A 142 6.18 16.16 -5.96
N LEU A 143 4.88 15.97 -6.26
CA LEU A 143 4.23 16.60 -7.41
C LEU A 143 3.84 18.07 -7.14
N ARG A 144 3.73 18.49 -5.87
CA ARG A 144 3.48 19.89 -5.53
C ARG A 144 4.73 20.72 -5.76
N MET A 145 5.87 20.19 -5.30
CA MET A 145 7.16 20.87 -5.43
C MET A 145 7.87 20.56 -6.75
N MET A 146 7.44 19.54 -7.49
CA MET A 146 8.09 19.04 -8.69
C MET A 146 9.57 18.70 -8.45
N THR A 147 9.86 18.05 -7.30
CA THR A 147 11.22 17.70 -6.89
C THR A 147 11.35 16.22 -6.53
N LEU A 148 12.56 15.68 -6.67
CA LEU A 148 12.92 14.39 -6.10
C LEU A 148 13.03 14.54 -4.57
N ARG A 149 12.09 13.95 -3.84
CA ARG A 149 11.99 14.02 -2.38
C ARG A 149 12.88 13.02 -1.67
N TRP A 150 12.99 11.81 -2.23
CA TRP A 150 13.76 10.72 -1.65
C TRP A 150 14.17 9.71 -2.72
N GLU A 151 15.35 9.12 -2.53
CA GLU A 151 15.88 8.07 -3.37
C GLU A 151 16.62 7.03 -2.50
N ILE A 152 16.47 5.76 -2.86
CA ILE A 152 17.25 4.65 -2.29
C ILE A 152 17.47 3.58 -3.37
N ASN A 153 18.60 2.86 -3.28
CA ASN A 153 18.84 1.66 -4.08
C ASN A 153 18.75 0.40 -3.20
N VAL A 154 17.78 -0.47 -3.49
CA VAL A 154 17.54 -1.74 -2.79
C VAL A 154 18.25 -2.95 -3.42
N LYS A 155 19.24 -2.70 -4.30
CA LYS A 155 20.13 -3.66 -4.99
C LYS A 155 19.48 -4.54 -6.05
N ASN A 156 18.24 -4.97 -5.85
CA ASN A 156 17.51 -5.84 -6.75
C ASN A 156 16.34 -5.09 -7.39
N GLY A 157 16.03 -5.41 -8.65
CA GLY A 157 14.98 -4.74 -9.42
C GLY A 157 13.62 -4.75 -8.73
N VAL A 158 12.98 -3.58 -8.68
CA VAL A 158 11.75 -3.35 -7.94
C VAL A 158 10.56 -3.80 -8.78
N CYS A 159 9.92 -4.89 -8.36
CA CYS A 159 8.83 -5.53 -9.09
C CYS A 159 7.43 -5.02 -8.70
N GLY A 160 7.33 -4.31 -7.58
CA GLY A 160 6.07 -3.77 -7.08
C GLY A 160 6.31 -2.70 -6.03
N LEU A 161 5.48 -1.66 -6.06
CA LEU A 161 5.45 -0.59 -5.08
C LEU A 161 3.99 -0.31 -4.72
N GLU A 162 3.68 -0.23 -3.44
CA GLU A 162 2.32 0.09 -2.98
C GLU A 162 2.39 0.82 -1.64
N PHE A 163 1.74 1.99 -1.55
CA PHE A 163 1.46 2.61 -0.25
C PHE A 163 0.34 1.85 0.46
N ASP A 164 0.39 1.78 1.79
CA ASP A 164 -0.70 1.15 2.58
C ASP A 164 -2.06 1.76 2.24
N ARG A 165 -2.11 3.10 2.16
CA ARG A 165 -3.26 3.89 1.75
C ARG A 165 -2.79 5.13 1.00
N LYS A 166 -3.38 5.38 -0.17
CA LYS A 166 -2.98 6.50 -1.04
C LYS A 166 -3.54 7.86 -0.60
N ASN A 167 -4.66 7.87 0.13
CA ASN A 167 -5.46 9.05 0.48
C ASN A 167 -5.20 9.56 1.91
N ILE A 168 -4.12 9.12 2.53
CA ILE A 168 -3.66 9.63 3.82
C ILE A 168 -2.26 10.21 3.67
N GLU A 169 -1.83 10.97 4.66
CA GLU A 169 -0.40 11.28 4.80
C GLU A 169 0.42 10.00 4.78
N MET A 170 1.59 10.04 4.14
CA MET A 170 2.47 8.89 3.98
C MET A 170 2.67 8.15 5.31
N ASN A 171 2.32 6.85 5.32
CA ASN A 171 2.46 5.98 6.49
C ASN A 171 3.41 4.83 6.22
N LYS A 172 3.05 3.91 5.31
CA LYS A 172 3.90 2.78 4.94
C LYS A 172 3.99 2.65 3.44
N LEU A 173 5.17 2.34 2.94
CA LEU A 173 5.43 1.99 1.56
C LEU A 173 6.04 0.59 1.52
N VAL A 174 5.46 -0.30 0.72
CA VAL A 174 6.02 -1.63 0.48
C VAL A 174 6.68 -1.64 -0.88
N ALA A 175 7.91 -2.15 -0.94
CA ALA A 175 8.60 -2.44 -2.19
C ALA A 175 8.91 -3.94 -2.26
N THR A 176 8.52 -4.59 -3.34
CA THR A 176 8.93 -5.97 -3.64
C THR A 176 10.04 -5.95 -4.67
N THR A 177 11.01 -6.84 -4.51
CA THR A 177 12.18 -6.93 -5.38
C THR A 177 12.34 -8.34 -5.95
N LEU A 178 13.18 -8.46 -6.98
CA LEU A 178 13.67 -9.76 -7.42
C LEU A 178 14.33 -10.52 -6.26
N GLU A 179 14.42 -11.86 -6.40
CA GLU A 179 14.97 -12.78 -5.38
C GLU A 179 14.13 -12.90 -4.09
N SER A 180 12.83 -12.65 -4.18
CA SER A 180 11.86 -12.87 -3.09
C SER A 180 12.13 -12.03 -1.84
N LYS A 181 12.75 -10.85 -2.00
CA LYS A 181 12.97 -9.89 -0.93
C LYS A 181 11.96 -8.74 -1.03
N PHE A 182 11.42 -8.32 0.11
CA PHE A 182 10.59 -7.13 0.20
C PHE A 182 11.06 -6.19 1.31
N PHE A 183 10.68 -4.93 1.17
CA PHE A 183 11.02 -3.85 2.08
C PHE A 183 9.72 -3.17 2.52
N ILE A 184 9.60 -2.91 3.81
CA ILE A 184 8.52 -2.11 4.38
C ILE A 184 9.16 -0.84 4.94
N PHE A 185 8.90 0.29 4.31
CA PHE A 185 9.40 1.59 4.72
C PHE A 185 8.38 2.28 5.64
N ASP A 186 8.84 2.83 6.75
CA ASP A 186 8.10 3.81 7.53
C ASP A 186 8.34 5.18 6.91
N VAL A 187 7.33 5.67 6.19
CA VAL A 187 7.39 6.92 5.42
C VAL A 187 6.78 8.10 6.17
N ARG A 188 6.49 7.97 7.48
CA ARG A 188 6.09 9.10 8.34
C ARG A 188 7.26 10.01 8.66
N THR A 189 8.41 9.42 8.97
CA THR A 189 9.55 10.13 9.55
C THR A 189 10.77 10.03 8.65
N GLN A 190 11.11 11.13 7.98
CA GLN A 190 12.27 11.19 7.09
C GLN A 190 13.48 11.79 7.80
N HIS A 191 14.56 11.03 7.90
CA HIS A 191 15.84 11.59 8.35
C HIS A 191 16.54 12.30 7.17
N PRO A 192 17.06 13.53 7.30
CA PRO A 192 17.62 14.30 6.18
C PRO A 192 18.72 13.59 5.38
N LYS A 193 19.63 12.88 6.06
CA LYS A 193 20.73 12.12 5.41
C LYS A 193 20.45 10.63 5.21
N LYS A 194 19.72 9.98 6.13
CA LYS A 194 19.51 8.52 6.12
C LYS A 194 18.24 8.09 5.38
N GLY A 195 17.35 9.04 5.05
CA GLY A 195 16.05 8.75 4.45
C GLY A 195 15.08 8.12 5.45
N PHE A 196 14.22 7.23 4.95
CA PHE A 196 13.23 6.51 5.74
C PHE A 196 13.81 5.24 6.38
N SER A 197 13.33 4.89 7.57
CA SER A 197 13.61 3.59 8.16
C SER A 197 12.83 2.50 7.43
N TYR A 198 13.38 1.28 7.40
CA TYR A 198 12.71 0.15 6.79
C TYR A 198 13.05 -1.17 7.46
N LEU A 199 12.11 -2.11 7.36
CA LEU A 199 12.32 -3.53 7.59
C LEU A 199 12.55 -4.20 6.24
N SER A 200 13.49 -5.15 6.16
CA SER A 200 13.68 -5.96 4.96
C SER A 200 13.64 -7.44 5.31
N GLU A 201 12.82 -8.20 4.59
CA GLU A 201 12.63 -9.63 4.82
C GLU A 201 12.81 -10.39 3.51
N LYS A 202 13.39 -11.58 3.60
CA LYS A 202 13.54 -12.50 2.47
C LYS A 202 12.62 -13.69 2.69
N VAL A 203 11.69 -13.93 1.78
CA VAL A 203 10.78 -15.06 1.87
C VAL A 203 11.50 -16.32 1.41
N CYS A 204 11.61 -17.31 2.29
CA CYS A 204 12.33 -18.58 2.05
C CYS A 204 11.58 -19.59 1.16
N VAL A 205 10.46 -19.20 0.55
CA VAL A 205 9.75 -20.03 -0.42
C VAL A 205 9.85 -19.34 -1.78
N PHE A 206 10.07 -20.10 -2.87
CA PHE A 206 10.10 -19.63 -4.26
C PHE A 206 8.77 -18.95 -4.65
N ALA A 207 8.51 -17.75 -4.14
CA ALA A 207 7.35 -16.94 -4.44
C ALA A 207 7.84 -15.68 -5.16
N ARG A 208 7.58 -15.58 -6.46
CA ARG A 208 7.76 -14.32 -7.20
C ARG A 208 6.66 -13.36 -6.73
N CYS A 209 6.99 -12.36 -5.93
CA CYS A 209 6.07 -11.28 -5.56
C CYS A 209 5.92 -10.28 -6.71
N LEU A 210 5.29 -10.72 -7.81
CA LEU A 210 4.89 -9.86 -8.93
C LEU A 210 3.49 -9.31 -8.67
N GLY A 211 3.37 -7.98 -8.58
CA GLY A 211 2.09 -7.29 -8.40
C GLY A 211 1.49 -7.49 -7.01
N MET A 212 1.88 -6.65 -6.04
CA MET A 212 1.08 -6.53 -4.82
C MET A 212 -0.22 -5.80 -5.14
N LYS A 213 -1.32 -6.53 -5.05
CA LYS A 213 -2.59 -6.02 -4.56
C LYS A 213 -2.73 -6.59 -3.17
N VAL A 214 -2.41 -5.80 -2.15
CA VAL A 214 -2.75 -6.03 -0.73
C VAL A 214 -2.53 -7.49 -0.28
N LEU A 215 -1.43 -7.73 0.45
CA LEU A 215 -1.35 -8.91 1.31
C LEU A 215 -2.53 -8.87 2.30
N LYS A 216 -3.65 -9.49 1.93
CA LYS A 216 -4.66 -9.90 2.92
C LYS A 216 -3.98 -11.02 3.72
N PRO A 217 -3.96 -10.94 5.06
CA PRO A 217 -3.36 -11.99 5.87
C PRO A 217 -4.22 -13.25 5.72
N LYS A 218 -3.82 -14.11 4.80
CA LYS A 218 -4.07 -15.55 4.85
C LYS A 218 -2.73 -16.23 4.69
N LEU A 219 -1.85 -15.99 5.67
CA LEU A 219 -0.80 -16.95 5.95
C LEU A 219 -1.50 -18.16 6.54
N GLN A 220 -1.47 -19.26 5.80
CA GLN A 220 -1.81 -20.57 6.31
C GLN A 220 -0.82 -20.85 7.45
N GLU A 221 -1.34 -21.20 8.63
CA GLU A 221 -0.55 -21.51 9.82
C GLU A 221 0.48 -22.59 9.50
N THR A 222 1.72 -22.18 9.27
CA THR A 222 2.87 -23.01 9.54
C THR A 222 3.37 -22.57 10.90
N ASP A 223 3.36 -23.48 11.88
CA ASP A 223 3.72 -23.25 13.28
C ASP A 223 5.04 -22.48 13.40
N PHE A 224 4.93 -21.16 13.59
CA PHE A 224 6.04 -20.32 13.98
C PHE A 224 6.09 -20.31 15.50
N ASN A 225 7.02 -21.07 16.08
CA ASN A 225 7.51 -20.82 17.44
C ASN A 225 8.32 -19.52 17.44
N LEU A 226 7.61 -18.39 17.41
CA LEU A 226 8.19 -17.09 17.74
C LEU A 226 8.28 -16.99 19.26
N PRO A 227 9.41 -16.53 19.84
CA PRO A 227 9.41 -16.16 21.24
C PRO A 227 8.36 -15.06 21.44
N LEU A 228 7.44 -15.28 22.39
CA LEU A 228 6.42 -14.33 22.80
C LEU A 228 7.07 -12.97 23.08
N ILE A 229 6.81 -11.99 22.22
CA ILE A 229 7.13 -10.60 22.50
C ILE A 229 6.14 -10.17 23.58
N GLU A 230 6.64 -9.86 24.78
CA GLU A 230 5.80 -9.31 25.84
C GLU A 230 5.19 -7.98 25.36
N PRO A 231 3.86 -7.82 25.37
CA PRO A 231 3.22 -6.58 24.98
C PRO A 231 3.64 -5.45 25.93
N GLY A 232 4.61 -4.64 25.50
CA GLY A 232 5.17 -3.53 26.28
C GLY A 232 4.24 -2.33 26.49
N VAL A 233 2.93 -2.46 26.25
CA VAL A 233 1.95 -1.38 26.52
C VAL A 233 0.66 -1.98 27.07
N PRO A 234 0.21 -1.61 28.29
CA PRO A 234 -1.06 -2.04 28.84
C PRO A 234 -2.24 -1.60 27.95
N ILE A 235 -3.07 -2.55 27.51
CA ILE A 235 -4.33 -2.25 26.83
C ILE A 235 -5.28 -1.63 27.86
N LYS A 236 -5.88 -0.47 27.54
CA LYS A 236 -6.84 0.20 28.44
C LYS A 236 -8.10 -0.68 28.62
N PRO A 237 -8.68 -0.81 29.83
CA PRO A 237 -9.87 -1.63 30.09
C PRO A 237 -11.05 -1.36 29.13
N GLN A 238 -11.25 -0.10 28.75
CA GLN A 238 -12.27 0.31 27.78
C GLN A 238 -12.14 -0.43 26.43
N LYS A 239 -10.92 -0.63 25.94
CA LYS A 239 -10.68 -1.32 24.67
C LYS A 239 -10.98 -2.82 24.76
N ILE A 240 -10.81 -3.41 25.95
CA ILE A 240 -11.13 -4.82 26.19
C ILE A 240 -12.65 -5.01 26.17
N ALA A 241 -13.40 -4.11 26.83
CA ALA A 241 -14.85 -4.10 26.79
C ALA A 241 -15.40 -3.91 25.36
N ASP A 242 -14.80 -3.01 24.57
CA ASP A 242 -15.17 -2.80 23.16
C ASP A 242 -14.91 -4.06 22.31
N VAL A 243 -13.78 -4.74 22.53
CA VAL A 243 -13.44 -5.99 21.84
C VAL A 243 -14.44 -7.10 22.21
N LYS A 244 -14.76 -7.29 23.50
CA LYS A 244 -15.75 -8.28 23.94
C LYS A 244 -17.12 -8.00 23.31
N LYS A 245 -17.55 -6.74 23.30
CA LYS A 245 -18.80 -6.31 22.65
C LYS A 245 -18.82 -6.60 21.16
N LEU A 246 -17.72 -6.34 20.45
CA LEU A 246 -17.62 -6.63 19.01
C LEU A 246 -17.63 -8.12 18.71
N LEU A 247 -16.97 -8.93 19.54
CA LEU A 247 -16.95 -10.39 19.40
C LEU A 247 -18.35 -10.98 19.61
N THR A 248 -19.02 -10.59 20.70
CA THR A 248 -20.41 -11.00 20.94
C THR A 248 -21.36 -10.54 19.83
N LEU A 249 -21.19 -9.31 19.31
CA LEU A 249 -22.03 -8.79 18.23
C LEU A 249 -21.88 -9.58 16.92
N HIS A 250 -20.68 -10.04 16.59
CA HIS A 250 -20.40 -10.69 15.29
C HIS A 250 -20.50 -12.22 15.34
N PHE A 251 -20.22 -12.83 16.49
CA PHE A 251 -20.13 -14.28 16.64
C PHE A 251 -21.12 -14.86 17.65
N GLY A 252 -21.97 -14.02 18.27
CA GLY A 252 -22.91 -14.40 19.32
C GLY A 252 -22.22 -14.63 20.67
N GLU A 253 -23.00 -14.94 21.71
CA GLU A 253 -22.48 -15.20 23.07
C GLU A 253 -21.56 -16.44 23.15
N GLU A 254 -21.64 -17.33 22.16
CA GLU A 254 -20.86 -18.58 22.12
C GLU A 254 -19.45 -18.41 21.52
N TRP A 255 -19.05 -17.18 21.17
CA TRP A 255 -17.74 -16.90 20.57
C TRP A 255 -16.58 -17.40 21.44
N GLU A 256 -16.75 -17.44 22.77
CA GLU A 256 -15.75 -17.93 23.72
C GLU A 256 -15.43 -19.42 23.55
N MET A 257 -16.34 -20.19 22.93
CA MET A 257 -16.15 -21.62 22.67
C MET A 257 -15.55 -21.90 21.28
N MET A 258 -15.41 -20.89 20.42
CA MET A 258 -14.87 -21.05 19.08
C MET A 258 -13.34 -21.18 19.11
N ALA A 259 -12.82 -22.26 18.53
CA ALA A 259 -11.38 -22.52 18.48
C ALA A 259 -10.59 -21.39 17.78
N ASP A 260 -11.16 -20.81 16.72
CA ASP A 260 -10.56 -19.75 15.92
C ASP A 260 -10.40 -18.41 16.68
N LEU A 261 -11.08 -18.25 17.83
CA LEU A 261 -11.07 -17.04 18.66
C LEU A 261 -10.35 -17.24 20.00
N LYS A 262 -9.65 -18.38 20.17
CA LYS A 262 -8.89 -18.72 21.38
C LYS A 262 -7.91 -17.63 21.80
N PHE A 263 -7.26 -16.97 20.85
CA PHE A 263 -6.33 -15.87 21.10
C PHE A 263 -6.98 -14.70 21.84
N TYR A 264 -8.18 -14.27 21.42
CA TYR A 264 -8.90 -13.17 22.06
C TYR A 264 -9.36 -13.53 23.46
N ARG A 265 -9.84 -14.77 23.64
CA ARG A 265 -10.21 -15.30 24.95
C ARG A 265 -9.04 -15.31 25.92
N GLU A 266 -7.87 -15.78 25.51
CA GLU A 266 -6.68 -15.83 26.36
C GLU A 266 -6.18 -14.44 26.77
N ILE A 267 -6.29 -13.43 25.89
CA ILE A 267 -5.92 -12.04 26.21
C ILE A 267 -6.88 -11.43 27.24
N ILE A 268 -8.18 -11.71 27.12
CA ILE A 268 -9.20 -11.21 28.04
C ILE A 268 -9.05 -11.89 29.43
N GLN A 269 -8.93 -13.23 29.46
CA GLN A 269 -8.86 -14.01 30.69
C GLN A 269 -7.57 -13.81 31.48
N ARG A 270 -6.42 -13.58 30.82
CA ARG A 270 -5.15 -13.29 31.49
C ARG A 270 -5.17 -12.03 32.36
N ARG A 271 -6.20 -11.18 32.22
CA ARG A 271 -6.33 -9.94 32.99
C ARG A 271 -7.34 -9.99 34.12
N GLU A 272 -8.40 -10.78 33.98
CA GLU A 272 -9.33 -11.04 35.10
C GLU A 272 -8.55 -11.61 36.30
N THR A 273 -7.53 -12.45 36.04
CA THR A 273 -6.65 -12.99 37.09
C THR A 273 -5.61 -12.01 37.66
N THR A 274 -5.25 -10.94 36.94
CA THR A 274 -4.29 -9.93 37.44
C THR A 274 -4.95 -8.80 38.23
N GLU A 275 -6.24 -8.54 38.00
CA GLU A 275 -7.00 -7.57 38.79
C GLU A 275 -7.36 -8.16 40.17
N ASP A 276 -7.77 -9.44 40.25
CA ASP A 276 -8.04 -10.13 41.53
C ASP A 276 -6.81 -10.20 42.45
N GLN A 277 -5.60 -10.40 41.90
CA GLN A 277 -4.37 -10.46 42.72
C GLN A 277 -3.88 -9.09 43.20
N SER A 278 -4.32 -8.00 42.57
CA SER A 278 -3.93 -6.65 42.97
C SER A 278 -4.80 -6.08 44.08
N GLU A 279 -6.01 -6.61 44.29
CA GLU A 279 -6.88 -6.20 45.40
C GLU A 279 -6.56 -6.95 46.71
N ASP A 280 -6.13 -8.22 46.64
CA ASP A 280 -5.79 -9.02 47.83
C ASP A 280 -4.45 -8.61 48.51
N GLU A 281 -3.52 -7.98 47.79
CA GLU A 281 -2.23 -7.54 48.37
C GLU A 281 -2.31 -6.19 49.11
N LEU A 282 -3.42 -5.45 49.01
CA LEU A 282 -3.58 -4.11 49.61
C LEU A 282 -4.28 -4.10 50.98
N GLU A 283 -4.83 -5.22 51.46
CA GLU A 283 -5.44 -5.32 52.81
C GLU A 283 -4.51 -5.93 53.89
N GLY A 284 -3.28 -6.35 53.53
CA GLY A 284 -2.43 -7.18 54.40
C GLY A 284 -1.29 -6.52 55.18
N GLY A 285 -1.10 -5.19 55.13
CA GLY A 285 0.19 -4.64 55.57
C GLY A 285 0.22 -3.21 56.08
N ILE A 286 -0.55 -2.86 57.12
CA ILE A 286 -0.22 -1.74 58.02
C ILE A 286 -0.63 -2.08 59.47
N MET A 287 0.34 -2.39 60.33
CA MET A 287 0.28 -2.06 61.76
C MET A 287 1.69 -2.02 62.39
N GLU A 288 2.03 -0.82 62.89
CA GLU A 288 2.88 -0.46 64.06
C GLU A 288 4.27 -1.14 64.17
N ASP A 289 5.39 -0.42 64.12
CA ASP A 289 5.87 0.50 65.16
C ASP A 289 6.96 1.42 64.59
N ILE A 290 7.07 2.65 65.08
CA ILE A 290 8.33 3.32 65.47
C ILE A 290 7.97 4.56 66.30
N GLU A 291 8.31 4.48 67.58
CA GLU A 291 8.33 5.58 68.54
C GLU A 291 9.42 6.62 68.21
N ASP A 292 9.13 7.85 68.63
CA ASP A 292 9.96 9.05 68.57
C ASP A 292 11.43 8.87 68.99
N PHE A 293 12.36 9.45 68.22
CA PHE A 293 13.54 10.20 68.71
C PHE A 293 14.08 11.14 67.62
#